data_AF-A0A8T7M5J0-F1
#
_entry.id   AF-A0A8T7M5J0-F1
#
_cell.length_a   1.000
_cell.length_b   1.000
_cell.length_c   1.000
_cell.angle_alpha   90.00
_cell.angle_beta   90.00
_cell.angle_gamma   90.00
#
_symmetry.space_group_name_H-M   'P 1'
#
loop_
_entity.id
_entity.type
_entity.pdbx_description
1 polymer ?
#
loop_
_entity_poly.entity_id
_entity_poly.type
_entity_poly.pdbx_seq_one_letter_code
_entity_poly.pdbx_strand_id
1 'polypeptide(L)'
;MKKPLNLSLFQALKKVLKDEIEIIELPKPTLIEISHVLEDTVISNKLPAMVFTGFQESKYWLKEIKRYRELAGIAHSVAVFSGPPIGVSPNSKTNHEIPFPGSAEDLTANTINITLADNDSMRQEWFLIVLTKEFSVLLCGLDKHEPVSMEAERKFETIISFDPAVITIALALIESVLEHYRPEKLKIVKEGSKNFPPCLPTPKYLSIITSKFIEQAAFYRPLLRRLDQEIAMRATINRLLHEAGQPITSLLMQLELLKGEKFLNIEDLNTLLSLSERLKGILDQLSKVSEFKTESFDGFLYLDINKPLFEV
;
A
#
# COMPACT_ATOMS: atom_id res chain seq x y z
N MET A 1 -14.74 -20.39 20.19
CA MET A 1 -13.72 -20.10 19.15
C MET A 1 -12.63 -21.15 19.22
N LYS A 2 -12.08 -21.58 18.06
CA LYS A 2 -10.89 -22.45 18.02
C LYS A 2 -9.68 -21.68 18.58
N LYS A 3 -8.70 -22.39 19.14
CA LYS A 3 -7.43 -21.80 19.59
C LYS A 3 -6.63 -21.30 18.38
N PRO A 4 -5.83 -20.23 18.49
CA PRO A 4 -4.98 -19.76 17.39
C PRO A 4 -3.99 -20.84 16.99
N LEU A 5 -3.83 -21.03 15.68
CA LEU A 5 -2.74 -21.81 15.13
C LEU A 5 -1.58 -20.81 15.03
N ASN A 6 -0.60 -20.88 15.93
CA ASN A 6 0.56 -19.97 15.95
C ASN A 6 1.53 -20.28 14.79
N LEU A 7 0.99 -20.30 13.56
CA LEU A 7 1.68 -20.56 12.32
C LEU A 7 1.67 -19.28 11.51
N SER A 8 2.87 -18.74 11.26
CA SER A 8 3.08 -17.62 10.36
C SER A 8 3.52 -18.18 9.01
N LEU A 9 2.80 -17.84 7.93
CA LEU A 9 3.15 -18.28 6.58
C LEU A 9 4.49 -17.64 6.19
N PHE A 10 4.62 -16.33 6.40
CA PHE A 10 5.83 -15.58 6.11
C PHE A 10 7.05 -16.13 6.84
N GLN A 11 6.98 -16.30 8.17
CA GLN A 11 8.12 -16.76 8.96
C GLN A 11 8.49 -18.21 8.63
N ALA A 12 7.50 -19.07 8.34
CA ALA A 12 7.76 -20.43 7.92
C ALA A 12 8.50 -20.47 6.58
N LEU A 13 8.06 -19.67 5.59
CA LEU A 13 8.73 -19.56 4.29
C LEU A 13 10.15 -18.98 4.43
N LYS A 14 10.32 -17.87 5.16
CA LYS A 14 11.63 -17.25 5.45
C LYS A 14 12.60 -18.27 6.05
N LYS A 15 12.12 -19.10 6.98
CA LYS A 15 12.94 -20.14 7.63
C LYS A 15 13.35 -21.26 6.68
N VAL A 16 12.45 -21.69 5.80
CA VAL A 16 12.69 -22.81 4.87
C VAL A 16 13.60 -22.37 3.72
N LEU A 17 13.35 -21.18 3.17
CA LEU A 17 14.02 -20.67 1.98
C LEU A 17 15.35 -19.96 2.30
N LYS A 18 15.54 -19.47 3.52
CA LYS A 18 16.77 -18.79 3.96
C LYS A 18 17.25 -17.76 2.93
N ASP A 19 18.45 -17.95 2.37
CA ASP A 19 19.10 -17.04 1.43
C ASP A 19 18.73 -17.31 -0.04
N GLU A 20 17.86 -18.29 -0.31
CA GLU A 20 17.41 -18.62 -1.67
C GLU A 20 16.31 -17.69 -2.20
N ILE A 21 15.73 -16.84 -1.33
CA ILE A 21 14.70 -15.88 -1.71
C ILE A 21 15.03 -14.48 -1.23
N GLU A 22 14.85 -13.51 -2.12
CA GLU A 22 15.00 -12.10 -1.76
C GLU A 22 13.77 -11.63 -0.99
N ILE A 23 14.00 -11.00 0.17
CA ILE A 23 12.96 -10.36 0.96
C ILE A 23 13.07 -8.86 0.72
N ILE A 24 11.99 -8.28 0.18
CA ILE A 24 11.93 -6.86 -0.15
C ILE A 24 11.03 -6.12 0.85
N GLU A 25 11.38 -4.89 1.20
CA GLU A 25 10.53 -4.03 2.04
C GLU A 25 9.59 -3.22 1.13
N LEU A 26 8.28 -3.42 1.28
CA LEU A 26 7.27 -2.72 0.50
C LEU A 26 6.31 -1.92 1.39
N PRO A 27 5.97 -0.67 1.03
CA PRO A 27 4.91 0.05 1.70
C PRO A 27 3.55 -0.57 1.34
N LYS A 28 2.58 -0.46 2.25
CA LYS A 28 1.25 -1.05 2.09
C LYS A 28 0.57 -0.78 0.74
N PRO A 29 0.58 0.46 0.19
CA PRO A 29 -0.06 0.71 -1.10
C PRO A 29 0.57 -0.10 -2.23
N THR A 30 1.90 -0.21 -2.26
CA THR A 30 2.60 -1.02 -3.27
C THR A 30 2.27 -2.50 -3.15
N LEU A 31 2.16 -3.02 -1.92
CA LEU A 31 1.77 -4.41 -1.70
C LEU A 31 0.34 -4.71 -2.22
N ILE A 32 -0.61 -3.81 -1.94
CA ILE A 32 -1.99 -3.91 -2.42
C ILE A 32 -2.03 -3.89 -3.94
N GLU A 33 -1.31 -2.95 -4.54
CA GLU A 33 -1.26 -2.79 -5.99
C GLU A 33 -0.67 -4.01 -6.71
N ILE A 34 0.41 -4.60 -6.17
CA ILE A 34 0.95 -5.85 -6.70
C ILE A 34 -0.10 -6.97 -6.59
N SER A 35 -0.82 -7.07 -5.47
CA SER A 35 -1.93 -8.03 -5.31
C SER A 35 -3.00 -7.82 -6.40
N HIS A 36 -3.39 -6.57 -6.64
CA HIS A 36 -4.39 -6.22 -7.67
C HIS A 36 -3.91 -6.56 -9.07
N VAL A 37 -2.66 -6.27 -9.43
CA VAL A 37 -2.12 -6.66 -10.76
C VAL A 37 -2.21 -8.18 -10.99
N LEU A 38 -1.92 -8.98 -9.96
CA LEU A 38 -1.99 -10.45 -10.04
C LEU A 38 -3.45 -10.93 -10.15
N GLU A 39 -4.34 -10.39 -9.33
CA GLU A 39 -5.78 -10.70 -9.35
C GLU A 39 -6.44 -10.27 -10.68
N ASP A 40 -6.17 -9.06 -11.15
CA ASP A 40 -6.67 -8.50 -12.40
C ASP A 40 -6.17 -9.31 -13.61
N THR A 41 -4.98 -9.91 -13.52
CA THR A 41 -4.48 -10.81 -14.56
C THR A 41 -5.36 -12.06 -14.67
N VAL A 42 -5.86 -12.59 -13.56
CA VAL A 42 -6.84 -13.70 -13.54
C VAL A 42 -8.17 -13.25 -14.11
N ILE A 43 -8.69 -12.11 -13.64
CA ILE A 43 -10.01 -11.58 -14.02
C ILE A 43 -10.05 -11.23 -15.52
N SER A 44 -9.12 -10.38 -15.97
CA SER A 44 -9.10 -9.86 -17.35
C SER A 44 -8.92 -10.95 -18.40
N ASN A 45 -8.21 -12.03 -18.04
CA ASN A 45 -7.96 -13.16 -18.94
C ASN A 45 -8.91 -14.34 -18.69
N LYS A 46 -9.89 -14.18 -17.78
CA LYS A 46 -10.88 -15.21 -17.40
C LYS A 46 -10.24 -16.56 -17.08
N LEU A 47 -9.14 -16.53 -16.33
CA LEU A 47 -8.38 -17.74 -16.03
C LEU A 47 -9.05 -18.54 -14.92
N PRO A 48 -9.40 -19.83 -15.15
CA PRO A 48 -9.78 -20.71 -14.06
C PRO A 48 -8.61 -20.83 -13.08
N ALA A 49 -8.89 -20.54 -11.81
CA ALA A 49 -7.87 -20.42 -10.79
C ALA A 49 -8.31 -21.01 -9.45
N MET A 50 -7.36 -21.45 -8.64
CA MET A 50 -7.51 -21.42 -7.18
C MET A 50 -6.81 -20.19 -6.63
N VAL A 51 -7.50 -19.46 -5.76
CA VAL A 51 -6.94 -18.30 -5.09
C VAL A 51 -7.05 -18.47 -3.59
N PHE A 52 -5.95 -18.22 -2.88
CA PHE A 52 -5.91 -18.15 -1.42
C PHE A 52 -5.47 -16.74 -1.04
N THR A 53 -6.23 -16.08 -0.17
CA THR A 53 -5.92 -14.70 0.25
C THR A 53 -6.09 -14.53 1.75
N GLY A 54 -5.23 -13.73 2.36
CA GLY A 54 -5.32 -13.39 3.78
C GLY A 54 -5.26 -11.89 4.00
N PHE A 55 -6.14 -11.40 4.88
CA PHE A 55 -6.21 -9.99 5.25
C PHE A 55 -5.96 -9.81 6.75
N GLN A 56 -5.19 -8.78 7.10
CA GLN A 56 -4.88 -8.49 8.50
C GLN A 56 -6.12 -8.16 9.36
N GLU A 57 -7.09 -7.45 8.77
CA GLU A 57 -8.36 -7.13 9.43
C GLU A 57 -9.55 -7.23 8.47
N SER A 58 -10.68 -7.67 9.01
CA SER A 58 -11.97 -7.81 8.30
C SER A 58 -12.54 -6.49 7.76
N LYS A 59 -12.09 -5.33 8.26
CA LYS A 59 -12.45 -4.01 7.69
C LYS A 59 -11.86 -3.78 6.29
N TYR A 60 -10.70 -4.36 5.99
CA TYR A 60 -10.10 -4.27 4.65
C TYR A 60 -10.83 -5.18 3.68
N TRP A 61 -11.29 -6.35 4.15
CA TRP A 61 -12.12 -7.26 3.36
C TRP A 61 -13.37 -6.56 2.80
N LEU A 62 -14.10 -5.77 3.61
CA LEU A 62 -15.30 -5.04 3.16
C LEU A 62 -15.09 -4.18 1.90
N LYS A 63 -13.90 -3.58 1.73
CA LYS A 63 -13.56 -2.78 0.56
C LYS A 63 -13.23 -3.63 -0.67
N GLU A 64 -12.77 -4.86 -0.46
CA GLU A 64 -12.34 -5.79 -1.50
C GLU A 64 -13.43 -6.78 -1.93
N ILE A 65 -14.59 -6.85 -1.22
CA ILE A 65 -15.68 -7.80 -1.52
C ILE A 65 -16.10 -7.78 -2.98
N LYS A 66 -16.24 -6.59 -3.59
CA LYS A 66 -16.69 -6.47 -4.99
C LYS A 66 -15.72 -7.20 -5.94
N ARG A 67 -14.41 -7.00 -5.74
CA ARG A 67 -13.35 -7.65 -6.53
C ARG A 67 -13.34 -9.16 -6.31
N TYR A 68 -13.44 -9.61 -5.07
CA TYR A 68 -13.43 -11.04 -4.79
C TYR A 68 -14.71 -11.76 -5.22
N ARG A 69 -15.85 -11.06 -5.34
CA ARG A 69 -17.04 -11.59 -6.01
C ARG A 69 -16.82 -11.80 -7.50
N GLU A 70 -16.21 -10.84 -8.18
CA GLU A 70 -15.84 -10.97 -9.60
C GLU A 70 -14.84 -12.11 -9.80
N LEU A 71 -13.80 -12.16 -8.97
CA LEU A 71 -12.82 -13.23 -8.97
C LEU A 71 -13.46 -14.59 -8.74
N ALA A 72 -14.39 -14.72 -7.79
CA ALA A 72 -15.08 -16.00 -7.52
C ALA A 72 -16.06 -16.43 -8.64
N GLY A 73 -16.51 -15.49 -9.48
CA GLY A 73 -17.28 -15.78 -10.69
C GLY A 73 -16.45 -16.42 -11.82
N ILE A 74 -15.11 -16.27 -11.77
CA ILE A 74 -14.17 -16.79 -12.77
C ILE A 74 -13.34 -17.96 -12.22
N ALA A 75 -12.88 -17.83 -10.98
CA ALA A 75 -12.05 -18.79 -10.30
C ALA A 75 -12.85 -20.06 -9.96
N HIS A 76 -12.14 -21.19 -9.96
CA HIS A 76 -12.69 -22.46 -9.48
C HIS A 76 -13.01 -22.40 -8.00
N SER A 77 -12.11 -21.77 -7.22
CA SER A 77 -12.37 -21.50 -5.81
C SER A 77 -11.52 -20.36 -5.28
N VAL A 78 -12.06 -19.63 -4.31
CA VAL A 78 -11.38 -18.53 -3.62
C VAL A 78 -11.47 -18.77 -2.11
N ALA A 79 -10.34 -19.05 -1.47
CA ALA A 79 -10.24 -19.23 -0.03
C ALA A 79 -9.77 -17.93 0.65
N VAL A 80 -10.60 -17.37 1.53
CA VAL A 80 -10.37 -16.09 2.20
C VAL A 80 -10.12 -16.33 3.69
N PHE A 81 -8.95 -15.93 4.17
CA PHE A 81 -8.54 -16.02 5.56
C PHE A 81 -8.67 -14.63 6.21
N SER A 82 -9.52 -14.51 7.23
CA SER A 82 -9.76 -13.23 7.91
C SER A 82 -10.13 -13.41 9.38
N GLY A 83 -9.90 -12.36 10.19
CA GLY A 83 -10.40 -12.31 11.57
C GLY A 83 -11.93 -12.10 11.64
N PRO A 84 -12.55 -12.30 12.82
CA PRO A 84 -13.96 -11.98 13.02
C PRO A 84 -14.25 -10.49 12.75
N PRO A 85 -15.51 -10.11 12.44
CA PRO A 85 -15.86 -8.71 12.18
C PRO A 85 -15.55 -7.82 13.38
N ILE A 86 -15.07 -6.60 13.12
CA ILE A 86 -14.95 -5.55 14.16
C ILE A 86 -16.36 -5.25 14.68
N GLY A 87 -16.59 -5.46 15.98
CA GLY A 87 -17.88 -5.25 16.65
C GLY A 87 -18.49 -6.51 17.28
N VAL A 88 -18.00 -7.70 16.94
CA VAL A 88 -18.38 -8.95 17.62
C VAL A 88 -17.42 -9.16 18.80
N SER A 89 -17.68 -8.48 19.91
CA SER A 89 -16.95 -8.78 21.16
C SER A 89 -17.31 -10.20 21.63
N PRO A 90 -16.34 -11.02 22.10
CA PRO A 90 -16.61 -12.35 22.66
C PRO A 90 -17.59 -12.33 23.84
N ASN A 91 -17.79 -11.15 24.45
CA ASN A 91 -18.67 -10.92 25.59
C ASN A 91 -20.02 -10.28 25.23
N SER A 92 -20.34 -10.10 23.95
CA SER A 92 -21.65 -9.59 23.54
C SER A 92 -22.70 -10.71 23.65
N LYS A 93 -23.49 -10.71 24.73
CA LYS A 93 -24.66 -11.57 24.93
C LYS A 93 -25.87 -11.15 24.06
N THR A 94 -25.62 -10.64 22.87
CA THR A 94 -26.65 -10.35 21.89
C THR A 94 -26.56 -11.43 20.82
N ASN A 95 -27.50 -12.38 20.83
CA ASN A 95 -27.74 -13.36 19.76
C ASN A 95 -28.24 -12.70 18.46
N HIS A 96 -27.68 -11.55 18.10
CA HIS A 96 -27.81 -10.99 16.77
C HIS A 96 -26.45 -11.20 16.13
N GLU A 97 -26.32 -12.32 15.43
CA GLU A 97 -25.43 -12.41 14.28
C GLU A 97 -25.77 -11.20 13.41
N ILE A 98 -25.04 -10.10 13.55
CA ILE A 98 -25.16 -9.00 12.59
C ILE A 98 -24.66 -9.60 11.30
N PRO A 99 -25.52 -9.77 10.27
CA PRO A 99 -25.10 -10.30 9.00
C PRO A 99 -24.03 -9.35 8.48
N PHE A 100 -22.85 -9.89 8.21
CA PHE A 100 -21.92 -9.23 7.33
C PHE A 100 -22.67 -8.94 6.01
N PRO A 101 -22.49 -7.80 5.33
CA PRO A 101 -22.85 -7.72 3.91
C PRO A 101 -21.90 -8.69 3.20
N GLY A 102 -22.34 -9.92 2.92
CA GLY A 102 -21.47 -11.11 2.80
C GLY A 102 -21.57 -12.13 3.94
N SER A 103 -22.74 -12.28 4.57
CA SER A 103 -23.13 -13.59 5.12
C SER A 103 -22.85 -14.66 4.04
N ALA A 104 -22.76 -15.92 4.42
CA ALA A 104 -22.47 -17.02 3.50
C ALA A 104 -23.39 -17.10 2.24
N GLU A 105 -24.41 -16.24 2.17
CA GLU A 105 -25.34 -16.06 1.07
C GLU A 105 -24.88 -15.06 -0.02
N ASP A 106 -24.03 -14.03 0.26
CA ASP A 106 -23.61 -13.04 -0.77
C ASP A 106 -22.24 -13.34 -1.42
N LEU A 107 -21.62 -14.47 -1.09
CA LEU A 107 -20.42 -14.95 -1.77
C LEU A 107 -20.80 -16.19 -2.58
N THR A 108 -20.36 -16.24 -3.84
CA THR A 108 -20.72 -17.32 -4.76
C THR A 108 -20.34 -18.69 -4.18
N ALA A 109 -20.92 -19.78 -4.71
CA ALA A 109 -20.61 -21.16 -4.29
C ALA A 109 -19.10 -21.51 -4.30
N ASN A 110 -18.29 -20.73 -5.00
CA ASN A 110 -16.85 -20.94 -5.15
C ASN A 110 -16.01 -20.28 -4.05
N THR A 111 -16.60 -19.55 -3.09
CA THR A 111 -15.86 -18.92 -2.00
C THR A 111 -15.82 -19.78 -0.74
N ILE A 112 -14.65 -19.90 -0.12
CA ILE A 112 -14.41 -20.60 1.14
C ILE A 112 -13.93 -19.57 2.16
N ASN A 113 -14.71 -19.31 3.21
CA ASN A 113 -14.34 -18.36 4.26
C ASN A 113 -13.73 -19.07 5.48
N ILE A 114 -12.51 -18.67 5.84
CA ILE A 114 -11.75 -19.18 6.98
C ILE A 114 -11.66 -18.06 8.02
N THR A 115 -12.41 -18.20 9.11
CA THR A 115 -12.35 -17.27 10.24
C THR A 115 -11.22 -17.69 11.18
N LEU A 116 -10.16 -16.89 11.20
CA LEU A 116 -9.00 -17.08 12.07
C LEU A 116 -9.32 -16.67 13.52
N ALA A 117 -8.69 -17.33 14.49
CA ALA A 117 -8.84 -16.98 15.90
C ALA A 117 -8.24 -15.60 16.21
N ASP A 118 -8.56 -15.08 17.40
CA ASP A 118 -7.85 -13.91 17.91
C ASP A 118 -6.37 -14.20 18.15
N ASN A 119 -5.54 -13.22 17.82
CA ASN A 119 -4.08 -13.29 17.88
C ASN A 119 -3.43 -14.40 17.02
N ASP A 120 -4.14 -14.95 16.04
CA ASP A 120 -3.53 -15.85 15.06
C ASP A 120 -2.46 -15.11 14.23
N SER A 121 -1.31 -15.73 14.01
CA SER A 121 -0.18 -15.09 13.34
C SER A 121 -0.51 -14.67 11.91
N MET A 122 -1.36 -15.43 11.20
CA MET A 122 -1.77 -15.08 9.83
C MET A 122 -2.63 -13.82 9.76
N ARG A 123 -3.17 -13.33 10.88
CA ARG A 123 -3.86 -12.03 10.94
C ARG A 123 -2.91 -10.84 10.92
N GLN A 124 -1.60 -11.07 11.00
CA GLN A 124 -0.59 -10.02 10.86
C GLN A 124 0.07 -10.03 9.49
N GLU A 125 -0.41 -10.89 8.60
CA GLU A 125 0.16 -11.11 7.27
C GLU A 125 -0.85 -10.71 6.20
N TRP A 126 -0.33 -10.19 5.09
CA TRP A 126 -1.04 -10.11 3.82
C TRP A 126 -0.50 -11.22 2.95
N PHE A 127 -1.33 -12.08 2.38
CA PHE A 127 -0.85 -13.03 1.40
C PHE A 127 -1.86 -13.26 0.30
N LEU A 128 -1.34 -13.60 -0.87
CA LEU A 128 -2.07 -14.01 -2.05
C LEU A 128 -1.32 -15.19 -2.68
N ILE A 129 -2.00 -16.29 -2.88
CA ILE A 129 -1.52 -17.42 -3.69
C ILE A 129 -2.52 -17.60 -4.83
N VAL A 130 -2.04 -17.51 -6.06
CA VAL A 130 -2.83 -17.77 -7.26
C VAL A 130 -2.25 -18.99 -7.94
N LEU A 131 -3.10 -19.99 -8.20
CA LEU A 131 -2.77 -21.18 -8.97
C LEU A 131 -3.67 -21.22 -10.21
N THR A 132 -3.07 -21.18 -11.39
CA THR A 132 -3.76 -21.41 -12.66
C THR A 132 -2.99 -22.47 -13.46
N LYS A 133 -3.52 -22.87 -14.62
CA LYS A 133 -2.75 -23.71 -15.55
C LYS A 133 -1.62 -22.94 -16.26
N GLU A 134 -1.68 -21.62 -16.23
CA GLU A 134 -0.83 -20.74 -17.04
C GLU A 134 0.27 -20.04 -16.23
N PHE A 135 0.05 -19.87 -14.92
CA PHE A 135 1.03 -19.39 -13.97
C PHE A 135 0.59 -19.73 -12.55
N SER A 136 1.58 -19.81 -11.65
CA SER A 136 1.35 -19.77 -10.21
C SER A 136 2.22 -18.68 -9.59
N VAL A 137 1.70 -18.02 -8.56
CA VAL A 137 2.41 -16.97 -7.84
C VAL A 137 2.04 -16.97 -6.37
N LEU A 138 3.03 -16.70 -5.54
CA LEU A 138 2.91 -16.38 -4.13
C LEU A 138 3.32 -14.92 -3.92
N LEU A 139 2.50 -14.17 -3.21
CA LEU A 139 2.82 -12.90 -2.58
C LEU A 139 2.54 -13.05 -1.09
N CYS A 140 3.51 -12.74 -0.23
CA CYS A 140 3.34 -12.83 1.22
C CYS A 140 4.12 -11.71 1.91
N GLY A 141 3.42 -10.85 2.64
CA GLY A 141 3.96 -9.72 3.36
C GLY A 141 3.67 -9.82 4.86
N LEU A 142 4.70 -9.67 5.68
CA LEU A 142 4.58 -9.54 7.13
C LEU A 142 4.75 -8.07 7.53
N ASP A 143 3.78 -7.53 8.26
CA ASP A 143 3.93 -6.19 8.83
C ASP A 143 5.02 -6.16 9.90
N LYS A 144 5.82 -5.10 9.89
CA LYS A 144 6.88 -4.87 10.88
C LYS A 144 6.36 -4.27 12.19
N HIS A 145 5.10 -3.82 12.22
CA HIS A 145 4.46 -3.17 13.36
C HIS A 145 5.22 -1.93 13.87
N GLU A 146 5.94 -1.26 12.98
CA GLU A 146 6.61 -0.01 13.30
C GLU A 146 5.56 1.09 13.53
N PRO A 147 5.75 1.97 14.53
CA PRO A 147 4.84 3.09 14.75
C PRO A 147 4.92 4.07 13.57
N VAL A 148 3.80 4.28 12.90
CA VAL A 148 3.68 5.18 11.74
C VAL A 148 2.61 6.24 11.97
N SER A 149 2.79 7.41 11.35
CA SER A 149 1.81 8.50 11.40
C SER A 149 0.57 8.22 10.55
N MET A 150 0.74 7.52 9.43
CA MET A 150 -0.34 7.17 8.52
C MET A 150 -0.35 5.68 8.19
N GLU A 151 -1.54 5.09 8.05
CA GLU A 151 -1.72 3.69 7.69
C GLU A 151 -1.03 3.29 6.37
N ALA A 152 -0.91 4.24 5.42
CA ALA A 152 -0.24 4.04 4.14
C ALA A 152 1.29 3.95 4.27
N GLU A 153 1.87 4.40 5.37
CA GLU A 153 3.32 4.36 5.63
C GLU A 153 3.76 3.02 6.24
N ARG A 154 2.82 2.13 6.59
CA ARG A 154 3.14 0.78 7.08
C ARG A 154 3.99 0.04 6.06
N LYS A 155 4.99 -0.66 6.56
CA LYS A 155 5.98 -1.39 5.76
C LYS A 155 5.89 -2.88 6.03
N PHE A 156 6.07 -3.64 4.96
CA PHE A 156 5.96 -5.10 4.96
C PHE A 156 7.26 -5.71 4.48
N GLU A 157 7.84 -6.61 5.27
CA GLU A 157 8.80 -7.56 4.71
C GLU A 157 8.01 -8.48 3.77
N THR A 158 8.39 -8.53 2.50
CA THR A 158 7.58 -9.16 1.46
C THR A 158 8.39 -10.17 0.67
N ILE A 159 7.76 -11.32 0.43
CA ILE A 159 8.20 -12.38 -0.47
C ILE A 159 7.25 -12.38 -1.68
N ILE A 160 7.81 -12.33 -2.88
CA ILE A 160 7.09 -12.64 -4.13
C ILE A 160 7.83 -13.77 -4.84
N SER A 161 7.10 -14.81 -5.27
CA SER A 161 7.71 -15.93 -5.96
C SER A 161 6.78 -16.55 -6.98
N PHE A 162 7.37 -16.89 -8.14
CA PHE A 162 6.75 -17.72 -9.18
C PHE A 162 7.31 -19.15 -9.16
N ASP A 163 8.17 -19.49 -8.21
CA ASP A 163 8.78 -20.81 -8.09
C ASP A 163 7.75 -21.83 -7.56
N PRO A 164 7.41 -22.87 -8.35
CA PRO A 164 6.49 -23.92 -7.93
C PRO A 164 6.90 -24.62 -6.63
N ALA A 165 8.20 -24.76 -6.34
CA ALA A 165 8.68 -25.41 -5.12
C ALA A 165 8.31 -24.57 -3.88
N VAL A 166 8.55 -23.25 -3.95
CA VAL A 166 8.15 -22.28 -2.90
C VAL A 166 6.65 -22.30 -2.69
N ILE A 167 5.88 -22.26 -3.77
CA ILE A 167 4.41 -22.25 -3.72
C ILE A 167 3.89 -23.57 -3.15
N THR A 168 4.49 -24.70 -3.48
CA THR A 168 4.12 -26.01 -2.91
C THR A 168 4.29 -26.04 -1.39
N ILE A 169 5.39 -25.46 -0.87
CA ILE A 169 5.61 -25.33 0.58
C ILE A 169 4.53 -24.44 1.20
N ALA A 170 4.22 -23.30 0.58
CA ALA A 170 3.16 -22.41 1.04
C ALA A 170 1.79 -23.11 1.08
N LEU A 171 1.46 -23.90 0.07
CA LEU A 171 0.20 -24.66 0.03
C LEU A 171 0.11 -25.70 1.15
N ALA A 172 1.19 -26.41 1.47
CA ALA A 172 1.21 -27.35 2.59
C ALA A 172 0.94 -26.65 3.94
N LEU A 173 1.44 -25.42 4.10
CA LEU A 173 1.17 -24.60 5.29
C LEU A 173 -0.30 -24.14 5.32
N ILE A 174 -0.84 -23.70 4.19
CA ILE A 174 -2.26 -23.34 4.05
C ILE A 174 -3.18 -24.53 4.34
N GLU A 175 -2.83 -25.72 3.87
CA GLU A 175 -3.56 -26.96 4.16
C GLU A 175 -3.59 -27.26 5.66
N SER A 176 -2.48 -27.04 6.37
CA SER A 176 -2.41 -27.21 7.83
C SER A 176 -3.34 -26.24 8.57
N VAL A 177 -3.41 -25.00 8.09
CA VAL A 177 -4.34 -23.97 8.62
C VAL A 177 -5.79 -24.36 8.34
N LEU A 178 -6.08 -24.85 7.14
CA LEU A 178 -7.41 -25.33 6.76
C LEU A 178 -7.82 -26.57 7.56
N GLU A 179 -6.93 -27.52 7.78
CA GLU A 179 -7.19 -28.69 8.60
C GLU A 179 -7.59 -28.29 10.03
N HIS A 180 -6.90 -27.29 10.59
CA HIS A 180 -7.24 -26.76 11.91
C HIS A 180 -8.57 -26.01 11.92
N TYR A 181 -8.80 -25.06 10.99
CA TYR A 181 -9.95 -24.16 11.04
C TYR A 181 -11.21 -24.66 10.32
N ARG A 182 -11.06 -25.32 9.17
CA ARG A 182 -12.13 -25.76 8.26
C ARG A 182 -11.83 -27.16 7.68
N PRO A 183 -11.67 -28.21 8.51
CA PRO A 183 -11.28 -29.55 8.04
C PRO A 183 -12.26 -30.12 7.01
N GLU A 184 -13.54 -29.74 7.07
CA GLU A 184 -14.57 -30.13 6.11
C GLU A 184 -14.33 -29.60 4.69
N LYS A 185 -13.53 -28.54 4.54
CA LYS A 185 -13.17 -27.92 3.26
C LYS A 185 -11.83 -28.40 2.71
N LEU A 186 -11.03 -29.11 3.51
CA LEU A 186 -9.69 -29.56 3.13
C LEU A 186 -9.70 -30.45 1.88
N LYS A 187 -10.69 -31.34 1.76
CA LYS A 187 -10.81 -32.21 0.58
C LYS A 187 -11.00 -31.42 -0.71
N ILE A 188 -11.89 -30.43 -0.71
CA ILE A 188 -12.18 -29.56 -1.87
C ILE A 188 -10.92 -28.79 -2.26
N VAL A 189 -10.21 -28.23 -1.27
CA VAL A 189 -8.98 -27.48 -1.51
C VAL A 189 -7.87 -28.38 -2.10
N LYS A 190 -7.70 -29.59 -1.57
CA LYS A 190 -6.74 -30.57 -2.09
C LYS A 190 -7.07 -31.01 -3.51
N GLU A 191 -8.33 -31.26 -3.82
CA GLU A 191 -8.78 -31.62 -5.17
C GLU A 191 -8.57 -30.47 -6.15
N GLY A 192 -8.93 -29.25 -5.76
CA GLY A 192 -8.65 -28.06 -6.55
C GLY A 192 -7.14 -27.89 -6.81
N SER A 193 -6.29 -28.07 -5.80
CA SER A 193 -4.84 -27.87 -5.92
C SER A 193 -4.19 -28.93 -6.83
N LYS A 194 -4.81 -30.11 -6.95
CA LYS A 194 -4.44 -31.12 -7.97
C LYS A 194 -4.85 -30.71 -9.38
N ASN A 195 -5.99 -30.03 -9.54
CA ASN A 195 -6.45 -29.52 -10.83
C ASN A 195 -5.67 -28.30 -11.32
N PHE A 196 -5.09 -27.55 -10.38
CA PHE A 196 -4.26 -26.37 -10.59
C PHE A 196 -2.93 -26.53 -9.83
N PRO A 197 -2.06 -27.47 -10.25
CA PRO A 197 -0.79 -27.68 -9.57
C PRO A 197 0.11 -26.44 -9.75
N PRO A 198 0.98 -26.11 -8.76
CA PRO A 198 1.96 -25.05 -8.92
C PRO A 198 2.77 -25.22 -10.21
N CYS A 199 2.83 -24.16 -11.01
CA CYS A 199 3.48 -24.15 -12.31
C CYS A 199 4.24 -22.85 -12.54
N LEU A 200 5.28 -22.91 -13.38
CA LEU A 200 5.98 -21.72 -13.84
C LEU A 200 5.05 -20.90 -14.75
N PRO A 201 5.16 -19.56 -14.72
CA PRO A 201 4.41 -18.71 -15.63
C PRO A 201 4.81 -19.00 -17.08
N THR A 202 3.84 -19.19 -17.97
CA THR A 202 4.11 -19.26 -19.41
C THR A 202 4.66 -17.91 -19.90
N PRO A 203 5.44 -17.88 -21.00
CA PRO A 203 6.04 -16.63 -21.50
C PRO A 203 5.02 -15.50 -21.71
N LYS A 204 3.79 -15.85 -22.13
CA LYS A 204 2.68 -14.90 -22.28
C LYS A 204 2.34 -14.21 -20.96
N TYR A 205 2.07 -14.98 -19.91
CA TYR A 205 1.63 -14.41 -18.63
C TYR A 205 2.77 -13.78 -17.84
N LEU A 206 3.99 -14.31 -17.96
CA LEU A 206 5.17 -13.62 -17.44
C LEU A 206 5.27 -12.22 -18.05
N SER A 207 5.18 -12.10 -19.39
CA SER A 207 5.23 -10.81 -20.08
C SER A 207 4.10 -9.86 -19.64
N ILE A 208 2.86 -10.34 -19.58
CA ILE A 208 1.70 -9.51 -19.16
C ILE A 208 1.91 -8.97 -17.75
N ILE A 209 2.28 -9.83 -16.80
CA ILE A 209 2.44 -9.45 -15.38
C ILE A 209 3.61 -8.46 -15.26
N THR A 210 4.76 -8.75 -15.88
CA THR A 210 5.92 -7.84 -15.83
C THR A 210 5.61 -6.48 -16.47
N SER A 211 4.89 -6.46 -17.59
CA SER A 211 4.50 -5.20 -18.25
C SER A 211 3.59 -4.38 -17.35
N LYS A 212 2.59 -5.00 -16.69
CA LYS A 212 1.72 -4.30 -15.74
C LYS A 212 2.49 -3.73 -14.55
N PHE A 213 3.45 -4.48 -13.99
CA PHE A 213 4.32 -3.96 -12.93
C PHE A 213 5.15 -2.76 -13.41
N ILE A 214 5.70 -2.82 -14.62
CA ILE A 214 6.49 -1.71 -15.19
C ILE A 214 5.61 -0.49 -15.49
N GLU A 215 4.45 -0.67 -16.10
CA GLU A 215 3.47 0.39 -16.38
C GLU A 215 3.07 1.10 -15.09
N GLN A 216 2.81 0.34 -14.04
CA GLN A 216 2.49 0.89 -12.74
C GLN A 216 3.65 1.69 -12.12
N ALA A 217 4.86 1.13 -12.13
CA ALA A 217 6.04 1.85 -11.66
C ALA A 217 6.31 3.12 -12.48
N ALA A 218 6.10 3.07 -13.79
CA ALA A 218 6.25 4.21 -14.69
C ALA A 218 5.19 5.29 -14.42
N PHE A 219 3.96 4.91 -14.06
CA PHE A 219 2.88 5.84 -13.72
C PHE A 219 3.19 6.67 -12.47
N TYR A 220 3.76 6.07 -11.42
CA TYR A 220 4.08 6.80 -10.19
C TYR A 220 5.32 7.69 -10.29
N ARG A 221 6.25 7.40 -11.22
CA ARG A 221 7.53 8.12 -11.30
C ARG A 221 7.39 9.63 -11.53
N PRO A 222 6.53 10.13 -12.44
CA PRO A 222 6.28 11.56 -12.59
C PRO A 222 5.65 12.20 -11.35
N LEU A 223 4.75 11.49 -10.67
CA LEU A 223 4.07 11.98 -9.46
C LEU A 223 5.06 12.16 -8.31
N LEU A 224 5.92 11.17 -8.08
CA LEU A 224 6.99 11.25 -7.08
C LEU A 224 7.94 12.41 -7.39
N ARG A 225 8.34 12.57 -8.65
CA ARG A 225 9.19 13.69 -9.07
C ARG A 225 8.54 15.05 -8.81
N ARG A 226 7.22 15.19 -9.02
CA ARG A 226 6.49 16.43 -8.71
C ARG A 226 6.41 16.68 -7.21
N LEU A 227 6.20 15.63 -6.41
CA LEU A 227 6.18 15.76 -4.95
C LEU A 227 7.55 16.20 -4.41
N ASP A 228 8.63 15.62 -4.92
CA ASP A 228 9.99 16.04 -4.56
C ASP A 228 10.25 17.50 -4.94
N GLN A 229 9.75 17.95 -6.10
CA GLN A 229 9.81 19.35 -6.53
C GLN A 229 9.02 20.28 -5.61
N GLU A 230 7.79 19.91 -5.21
CA GLU A 230 6.97 20.64 -4.24
C GLU A 230 7.67 20.77 -2.88
N ILE A 231 8.24 19.68 -2.38
CA ILE A 231 8.97 19.66 -1.10
C ILE A 231 10.19 20.56 -1.18
N ALA A 232 11.01 20.43 -2.23
CA ALA A 232 12.18 21.29 -2.45
C ALA A 232 11.79 22.77 -2.58
N MET A 233 10.67 23.05 -3.23
CA MET A 233 10.15 24.41 -3.37
C MET A 233 9.72 24.99 -2.03
N ARG A 234 8.95 24.24 -1.23
CA ARG A 234 8.54 24.66 0.12
C ARG A 234 9.75 24.91 1.02
N ALA A 235 10.75 24.05 0.96
CA ALA A 235 12.00 24.24 1.69
C ALA A 235 12.71 25.54 1.27
N THR A 236 12.73 25.84 -0.03
CA THR A 236 13.31 27.07 -0.58
C THR A 236 12.54 28.31 -0.11
N ILE A 237 11.21 28.30 -0.19
CA ILE A 237 10.36 29.40 0.30
C ILE A 237 10.58 29.64 1.79
N ASN A 238 10.57 28.58 2.60
CA ASN A 238 10.80 28.70 4.05
C ASN A 238 12.18 29.29 4.37
N ARG A 239 13.22 28.91 3.63
CA ARG A 239 14.56 29.48 3.76
C ARG A 239 14.56 30.97 3.42
N LEU A 240 13.96 31.37 2.29
CA LEU A 240 13.89 32.76 1.87
C LEU A 240 13.09 33.63 2.85
N LEU A 241 11.98 33.11 3.39
CA LEU A 241 11.20 33.80 4.42
C LEU A 241 12.03 34.00 5.70
N HIS A 242 12.79 32.99 6.12
CA HIS A 242 13.68 33.12 7.26
C HIS A 242 14.79 34.15 7.02
N GLU A 243 15.41 34.12 5.83
CA GLU A 243 16.45 35.07 5.42
C GLU A 243 15.92 36.50 5.29
N ALA A 244 14.66 36.70 4.91
CA ALA A 244 14.01 38.02 4.84
C ALA A 244 13.70 38.60 6.22
N GLY A 245 13.44 37.74 7.22
CA GLY A 245 13.14 38.19 8.59
C GLY A 245 14.27 39.01 9.19
N GLN A 246 15.52 38.59 9.01
CA GLN A 246 16.71 39.25 9.57
C GLN A 246 16.89 40.72 9.12
N PRO A 247 16.91 41.05 7.81
CA PRO A 247 17.00 42.44 7.37
C PRO A 247 15.75 43.24 7.73
N ILE A 248 14.54 42.65 7.72
CA ILE A 248 13.32 43.37 8.15
C ILE A 248 13.42 43.77 9.62
N THR A 249 13.77 42.84 10.51
CA THR A 249 13.96 43.14 11.94
C THR A 249 15.06 44.17 12.15
N SER A 250 16.16 44.07 11.42
CA SER A 250 17.28 45.04 11.51
C SER A 250 16.86 46.44 11.02
N LEU A 251 16.11 46.53 9.92
CA LEU A 251 15.55 47.78 9.41
C LEU A 251 14.59 48.41 10.41
N LEU A 252 13.69 47.62 11.00
CA LEU A 252 12.75 48.11 12.01
C LEU A 252 13.47 48.65 13.25
N MET A 253 14.48 47.93 13.74
CA MET A 253 15.29 48.36 14.88
C MET A 253 16.05 49.65 14.59
N GLN A 254 16.67 49.77 13.41
CA GLN A 254 17.36 51.00 13.00
C GLN A 254 16.38 52.17 12.87
N LEU A 255 15.23 51.96 12.23
CA LEU A 255 14.19 53.00 12.13
C LEU A 255 13.67 53.43 13.51
N GLU A 256 13.60 52.52 14.49
CA GLU A 256 13.18 52.83 15.84
C GLU A 256 14.24 53.62 16.62
N LEU A 257 15.52 53.30 16.46
CA LEU A 257 16.64 54.10 17.00
C LEU A 257 16.64 55.52 16.42
N LEU A 258 16.37 55.64 15.11
CA LEU A 258 16.36 56.91 14.40
C LEU A 258 15.17 57.82 14.74
N LYS A 259 14.06 57.28 15.29
CA LYS A 259 12.92 58.10 15.76
C LYS A 259 13.30 59.05 16.91
N GLY A 260 14.42 58.82 17.59
CA GLY A 260 14.91 59.65 18.69
C GLY A 260 15.95 60.71 18.30
N GLU A 261 16.51 60.68 17.09
CA GLU A 261 17.64 61.53 16.69
C GLU A 261 17.25 62.68 15.76
N LYS A 262 17.91 63.85 15.91
CA LYS A 262 17.62 65.06 15.12
C LYS A 262 18.27 65.06 13.73
N PHE A 263 19.30 64.24 13.49
CA PHE A 263 20.02 64.17 12.22
C PHE A 263 20.58 62.76 11.99
N LEU A 264 20.30 62.18 10.82
CA LEU A 264 20.90 60.93 10.35
C LEU A 264 22.36 61.15 9.94
N ASN A 265 23.27 60.28 10.38
CA ASN A 265 24.64 60.26 9.83
C ASN A 265 24.70 59.41 8.54
N ILE A 266 25.80 59.53 7.78
CA ILE A 266 25.98 58.83 6.49
C ILE A 266 26.10 57.30 6.68
N GLU A 267 26.61 56.85 7.82
CA GLU A 267 26.80 55.43 8.14
C GLU A 267 25.46 54.72 8.37
N ASP A 268 24.51 55.36 9.05
CA ASP A 268 23.15 54.87 9.23
C ASP A 268 22.41 54.76 7.89
N LEU A 269 22.56 55.77 7.01
CA LEU A 269 21.97 55.75 5.67
C LEU A 269 22.54 54.61 4.80
N ASN A 270 23.85 54.39 4.85
CA ASN A 270 24.49 53.28 4.13
C ASN A 270 24.04 51.92 4.67
N THR A 271 23.84 51.81 5.98
CA THR A 271 23.36 50.57 6.59
C THR A 271 21.92 50.27 6.19
N LEU A 272 21.02 51.26 6.24
CA LEU A 272 19.64 51.14 5.75
C LEU A 272 19.60 50.76 4.26
N LEU A 273 20.46 51.39 3.44
CA LEU A 273 20.55 51.09 2.02
C LEU A 273 20.97 49.63 1.79
N SER A 274 22.02 49.15 2.45
CA SER A 274 22.50 47.77 2.31
C SER A 274 21.46 46.72 2.73
N LEU A 275 20.70 46.99 3.80
CA LEU A 275 19.62 46.12 4.25
C LEU A 275 18.45 46.12 3.26
N SER A 276 18.14 47.27 2.67
CA SER A 276 17.09 47.39 1.65
C SER A 276 17.46 46.64 0.35
N GLU A 277 18.72 46.71 -0.09
CA GLU A 277 19.22 45.98 -1.25
C GLU A 277 19.20 44.47 -1.02
N ARG A 278 19.59 44.03 0.18
CA ARG A 278 19.51 42.62 0.57
C ARG A 278 18.08 42.12 0.60
N LEU A 279 17.14 42.89 1.14
CA LEU A 279 15.72 42.54 1.16
C LEU A 279 15.15 42.47 -0.27
N LYS A 280 15.50 43.42 -1.14
CA LYS A 280 15.12 43.41 -2.56
C LYS A 280 15.60 42.15 -3.27
N GLY A 281 16.86 41.75 -3.06
CA GLY A 281 17.40 40.52 -3.63
C GLY A 281 16.65 39.26 -3.20
N ILE A 282 16.18 39.19 -1.95
CA ILE A 282 15.37 38.07 -1.45
C ILE A 282 13.95 38.09 -2.07
N LEU A 283 13.33 39.27 -2.19
CA LEU A 283 12.03 39.43 -2.84
C LEU A 283 12.06 39.06 -4.33
N ASP A 284 13.13 39.42 -5.05
CA ASP A 284 13.33 39.04 -6.45
C ASP A 284 13.45 37.50 -6.60
N GLN A 285 14.08 36.82 -5.65
CA GLN A 285 14.16 35.35 -5.61
C GLN A 285 12.79 34.72 -5.32
N LEU A 286 12.01 35.28 -4.40
CA LEU A 286 10.64 34.84 -4.12
C LEU A 286 9.71 35.02 -5.34
N SER A 287 9.84 36.13 -6.07
CA SER A 287 9.05 36.39 -7.29
C SER A 287 9.30 35.31 -8.35
N LYS A 288 10.58 34.98 -8.63
CA LYS A 288 10.94 33.92 -9.59
C LYS A 288 10.39 32.55 -9.20
N VAL A 289 10.38 32.24 -7.91
CA VAL A 289 9.78 31.00 -7.38
C VAL A 289 8.25 30.99 -7.60
N SER A 290 7.59 32.13 -7.47
CA SER A 290 6.14 32.24 -7.67
C SER A 290 5.70 32.14 -9.14
N GLU A 291 6.49 32.69 -10.07
CA GLU A 291 6.24 32.62 -11.52
C GLU A 291 6.34 31.19 -12.08
N PHE A 292 7.26 30.38 -11.53
CA PHE A 292 7.38 28.96 -11.87
C PHE A 292 6.10 28.16 -11.54
N LYS A 293 5.33 28.60 -10.54
CA LYS A 293 4.09 27.94 -10.12
C LYS A 293 2.97 28.14 -11.15
N THR A 294 2.86 29.33 -11.75
CA THR A 294 1.79 29.66 -12.70
C THR A 294 1.88 28.90 -14.02
N GLU A 295 3.07 28.59 -14.52
CA GLU A 295 3.22 27.83 -15.78
C GLU A 295 2.96 26.32 -15.62
N SER A 296 3.13 25.78 -14.41
CA SER A 296 2.99 24.35 -14.13
C SER A 296 1.55 23.86 -13.86
N PHE A 297 0.61 24.78 -13.59
CA PHE A 297 -0.71 24.45 -13.03
C PHE A 297 -1.82 24.16 -14.06
N ASP A 298 -1.65 24.51 -15.34
CA ASP A 298 -2.71 24.41 -16.35
C ASP A 298 -2.93 23.01 -16.95
N GLY A 299 -2.18 21.98 -16.53
CA GLY A 299 -2.17 20.69 -17.24
C GLY A 299 -3.01 19.54 -16.68
N PHE A 300 -3.28 19.47 -15.37
CA PHE A 300 -3.74 18.20 -14.74
C PHE A 300 -4.57 18.39 -13.46
N LEU A 301 -5.49 19.35 -13.45
CA LEU A 301 -6.57 19.35 -12.46
C LEU A 301 -7.48 18.14 -12.72
N TYR A 302 -7.82 17.41 -11.66
CA TYR A 302 -8.59 16.15 -11.61
C TYR A 302 -7.79 14.84 -11.74
N LEU A 303 -7.05 14.50 -10.69
CA LEU A 303 -6.81 13.08 -10.35
C LEU A 303 -7.28 12.84 -8.92
N ASP A 304 -8.47 12.26 -8.80
CA ASP A 304 -8.97 11.68 -7.56
C ASP A 304 -8.11 10.46 -7.23
N ILE A 305 -7.22 10.63 -6.25
CA ILE A 305 -6.34 9.60 -5.69
C ILE A 305 -7.09 8.41 -5.08
N ASN A 306 -8.43 8.44 -5.01
CA ASN A 306 -9.27 7.31 -4.59
C ASN A 306 -9.91 6.54 -5.75
N LYS A 307 -9.66 6.91 -7.02
CA LYS A 307 -10.22 6.18 -8.16
C LYS A 307 -9.29 5.03 -8.58
N PRO A 308 -9.74 3.76 -8.53
CA PRO A 308 -8.97 2.65 -9.08
C PRO A 308 -8.79 2.81 -10.60
N LEU A 309 -7.64 2.38 -11.11
CA LEU A 309 -7.15 2.59 -12.48
C LEU A 309 -7.92 1.84 -13.59
N PHE A 310 -9.00 1.12 -13.27
CA PHE A 310 -9.77 0.35 -14.25
C PHE A 310 -11.28 0.55 -14.06
N GLU A 311 -11.79 1.71 -14.47
CA GLU A 311 -13.15 1.83 -15.01
C GLU A 311 -13.01 2.34 -16.46
N VAL A 312 -12.98 1.40 -17.40
CA VAL A 312 -13.38 1.61 -18.80
C VAL A 312 -14.60 0.75 -19.04
#